data_AF-A0A6G0LWC3-F1
#
_entry.id   AF-A0A6G0LWC3-F1
#
_cell.length_a   1.000
_cell.length_b   1.000
_cell.length_c   1.000
_cell.angle_alpha   90.00
_cell.angle_beta   90.00
_cell.angle_gamma   90.00
#
_symmetry.space_group_name_H-M   'P 1'
#
loop_
_entity.id
_entity.type
_entity.pdbx_description
1 polymer ?
#
loop_
_entity_poly.entity_id
_entity_poly.type
_entity_poly.pdbx_seq_one_letter_code
_entity_poly.pdbx_strand_id
1 'polypeptide(L)' 'MVLALDRIEEGEENPYKVGILGGIEWCAEAWQQLSAETFQHCWLHSTLISKTDMNFVLH' A
#
# COMPACT_ATOMS: atom_id res chain seq x y z
N MET A 1 0.91 -18.79 -5.82
CA MET A 1 0.15 -17.84 -4.98
C MET A 1 -1.31 -18.25 -5.08
N VAL A 2 -1.90 -18.74 -4.00
CA VAL A 2 -3.33 -19.09 -3.97
C VAL A 2 -4.11 -17.79 -3.84
N LEU A 3 -5.04 -17.54 -4.77
CA LEU A 3 -5.84 -16.31 -4.78
C LEU A 3 -7.04 -16.49 -3.85
N ALA A 4 -7.53 -15.38 -3.28
CA ALA A 4 -8.71 -15.43 -2.40
C ALA A 4 -9.96 -15.99 -3.11
N LEU A 5 -10.00 -15.91 -4.45
CA LEU A 5 -11.06 -16.49 -5.27
C LEU A 5 -11.06 -18.02 -5.22
N ASP A 6 -9.89 -18.65 -5.27
CA ASP A 6 -9.74 -20.11 -5.19
C ASP A 6 -10.28 -20.64 -3.84
N ARG A 7 -10.05 -19.89 -2.76
CA ARG A 7 -10.50 -20.23 -1.40
C ARG A 7 -12.01 -20.07 -1.20
N ILE A 8 -12.63 -19.14 -1.93
CA ILE A 8 -14.10 -18.97 -1.95
C ILE A 8 -14.77 -20.16 -2.62
N GLU A 9 -14.21 -20.62 -3.76
CA GLU A 9 -14.72 -21.79 -4.47
C GLU A 9 -14.62 -23.07 -3.63
N GLU A 10 -13.63 -23.16 -2.76
CA GLU A 10 -13.45 -24.26 -1.79
C GLU A 10 -14.38 -24.16 -0.55
N GLY A 11 -15.20 -23.11 -0.45
CA GLY A 11 -16.18 -22.95 0.62
C GLY A 11 -15.61 -22.39 1.93
N GLU A 12 -14.45 -21.74 1.89
CA GLU A 12 -13.85 -21.14 3.08
C GLU A 12 -14.61 -19.88 3.51
N GLU A 13 -14.95 -19.80 4.79
CA GLU A 13 -15.87 -18.79 5.33
C GLU A 13 -15.27 -17.36 5.36
N ASN A 14 -13.94 -17.25 5.45
CA ASN A 14 -13.24 -15.96 5.41
C ASN A 14 -11.91 -16.07 4.62
N PRO A 15 -11.98 -16.04 3.29
CA PRO A 15 -10.83 -16.23 2.39
C PRO A 15 -9.82 -15.06 2.46
N TYR A 16 -10.25 -13.91 2.99
CA TYR A 16 -9.45 -12.70 3.16
C TYR A 16 -8.81 -12.60 4.54
N LYS A 17 -9.02 -13.59 5.42
CA LYS A 17 -8.40 -13.58 6.75
C LYS A 17 -6.90 -13.75 6.59
N VAL A 18 -6.17 -12.69 6.90
CA VAL A 18 -4.70 -12.69 6.98
C VAL A 18 -4.31 -12.66 8.45
N GLY A 19 -3.32 -13.45 8.84
CA GLY A 19 -2.70 -13.35 10.16
C GLY A 19 -1.95 -12.02 10.30
N ILE A 20 -1.76 -11.54 11.54
CA ILE A 20 -1.11 -10.24 11.80
C ILE A 20 0.26 -10.15 11.12
N LEU A 21 1.08 -11.20 11.20
CA LEU A 21 2.39 -11.24 10.55
C LEU A 21 2.29 -11.09 9.03
N GLY A 22 1.41 -11.85 8.39
CA GLY A 22 1.19 -11.76 6.94
C GLY A 22 0.68 -10.38 6.51
N GLY A 23 -0.16 -9.75 7.35
CA GLY A 23 -0.60 -8.37 7.12
C GLY A 23 0.56 -7.37 7.16
N ILE A 24 1.48 -7.54 8.12
CA ILE A 24 2.68 -6.68 8.23
C ILE A 24 3.60 -6.87 7.02
N GLU A 25 3.84 -8.11 6.60
CA GLU A 25 4.66 -8.42 5.42
C GLU A 25 4.08 -7.80 4.16
N TRP A 26 2.75 -7.90 3.96
CA TRP A 26 2.08 -7.26 2.82
C TRP A 26 2.18 -5.74 2.85
N CYS A 27 2.02 -5.12 4.03
CA CYS A 27 2.21 -3.68 4.17
C CYS A 27 3.64 -3.27 3.82
N ALA A 28 4.64 -4.04 4.26
CA ALA A 28 6.04 -3.76 3.96
C ALA A 28 6.34 -3.90 2.46
N GLU A 29 5.84 -4.95 1.82
CA GLU A 29 6.00 -5.19 0.39
C GLU A 29 5.30 -4.08 -0.43
N ALA A 30 4.05 -3.76 -0.11
CA ALA A 30 3.31 -2.69 -0.78
C ALA A 30 4.02 -1.35 -0.63
N TRP A 31 4.55 -1.05 0.56
CA TRP A 31 5.30 0.19 0.81
C TRP A 31 6.56 0.29 -0.05
N GLN A 32 7.30 -0.81 -0.23
CA GLN A 32 8.50 -0.84 -1.07
C GLN A 32 8.21 -0.65 -2.56
N GLN A 33 7.00 -0.98 -3.01
CA GLN A 33 6.59 -0.81 -4.41
C GLN A 33 6.14 0.61 -4.74
N LEU A 34 5.91 1.48 -3.75
CA LEU A 34 5.50 2.86 -3.98
C LEU A 34 6.65 3.69 -4.54
N SER A 35 6.37 4.43 -5.62
CA SER A 35 7.33 5.36 -6.20
C SER A 35 7.43 6.65 -5.37
N ALA A 36 8.56 7.34 -5.48
CA ALA A 36 8.72 8.69 -4.91
C ALA A 36 7.62 9.66 -5.38
N GLU A 37 7.18 9.54 -6.64
CA GLU A 37 6.08 10.33 -7.21
C GLU A 37 4.75 10.11 -6.49
N THR A 38 4.49 8.89 -6.01
CA THR A 38 3.27 8.61 -5.24
C THR A 38 3.22 9.43 -3.96
N PHE A 39 4.33 9.49 -3.22
CA PHE A 39 4.43 10.29 -1.99
C PHE A 39 4.27 11.79 -2.27
N GLN A 40 4.88 12.27 -3.36
CA GLN A 40 4.72 13.66 -3.81
C GLN A 40 3.26 14.03 -4.05
N HIS A 41 2.54 13.20 -4.80
CA HIS A 41 1.12 13.42 -5.07
C HIS A 41 0.29 13.42 -3.78
N CYS A 42 0.58 12.52 -2.83
CA CYS A 42 -0.10 12.50 -1.53
C CYS A 42 0.14 13.78 -0.73
N TRP A 43 1.38 14.27 -0.63
CA TRP A 43 1.71 15.50 0.10
C TRP A 43 1.09 16.75 -0.53
N LEU A 44 1.08 16.82 -1.87
CA LEU A 44 0.43 17.91 -2.60
C LEU A 44 -1.09 17.90 -2.42
N HIS A 45 -1.72 16.72 -2.54
CA HIS A 45 -3.18 16.58 -2.41
C HIS A 45 -3.67 16.88 -0.99
N SER A 46 -2.92 16.45 0.02
CA SER A 46 -3.24 16.75 1.43
C SER A 46 -2.90 18.18 1.85
N THR A 47 -2.30 18.99 0.96
CA THR A 47 -1.80 20.35 1.24
C THR A 47 -0.77 20.42 2.37
N LEU A 48 -0.20 19.27 2.76
CA LEU A 48 0.88 19.17 3.75
C LEU A 48 2.12 19.94 3.31
N ILE A 49 2.37 19.98 2.00
CA ILE A 49 3.48 20.70 1.38
C ILE A 49 2.94 21.49 0.18
N SER A 50 3.38 22.72 0.00
CA SER A 50 3.01 23.53 -1.17
C SER A 50 3.78 23.05 -2.41
N LYS A 51 3.23 23.29 -3.61
CA LYS A 51 3.93 22.97 -4.87
C LYS A 51 5.32 23.61 -4.97
N THR A 52 5.52 24.76 -4.33
CA THR A 52 6.79 25.49 -4.36
C THR A 52 7.84 24.83 -3.45
N ASP A 53 7.42 24.17 -2.37
CA ASP A 53 8.31 23.58 -1.35
C ASP A 53 8.71 22.12 -1.67
N MET A 54 8.05 21.48 -2.64
CA MET A 54 8.33 20.11 -3.08
C MET A 54 9.78 19.86 -3.51
N ASN A 55 10.43 20.85 -4.12
CA ASN A 55 11.81 20.74 -4.59
C ASN A 55 12.82 20.55 -3.46
N PHE A 56 12.48 20.91 -2.22
CA PHE A 56 13.37 20.75 -1.07
C PHE A 56 13.35 19.33 -0.49
N VAL A 57 12.28 18.56 -0.71
CA VAL A 57 12.04 17.27 -0.03
C VAL A 57 12.63 16.09 -0.79
N LEU A 58 12.93 16.28 -2.07
CA LEU A 58 13.32 15.21 -3.00
C LEU A 58 14.80 15.27 -3.42
N HIS A 59 15.58 16.15 -2.79
CA HIS A 59 17.01 16.34 -3.01
C HIS A 59 17.82 15.92 -1.78
#